data_AF-A0A496QTN1-F1
#
_entry.id   AF-A0A496QTN1-F1
#
_cell.length_a   1.000
_cell.length_b   1.000
_cell.length_c   1.000
_cell.angle_alpha   90.00
_cell.angle_beta   90.00
_cell.angle_gamma   90.00
#
_symmetry.space_group_name_H-M   'P 1'
#
loop_
_entity.id
_entity.type
_entity.pdbx_description
1 polymer ?
#
loop_
_entity_poly.entity_id
_entity_poly.type
_entity_poly.pdbx_seq_one_letter_code
_entity_poly.pdbx_strand_id
1 'polypeptide(L)'
;MTKLDSQCYIYGMVVKEVSVYEAKTHLSRLLREVEAGKEIIIRRGNKAIARIISANEPDHTSIPDTAKGNVWMADDFNAPLEVFSEYTT
;
A
#
# COMPACT_ATOMS: atom_id res chain seq x y z
N MET A 1 -26.76 4.57 -14.32
CA MET A 1 -26.13 5.70 -13.60
C MET A 1 -25.99 5.33 -12.13
N THR A 2 -25.22 4.27 -11.89
CA THR A 2 -25.03 3.68 -10.56
C THR A 2 -23.59 3.98 -10.20
N LYS A 3 -23.40 4.94 -9.28
CA LYS A 3 -22.12 5.20 -8.64
C LYS A 3 -21.67 3.91 -7.98
N LEU A 4 -20.74 3.23 -8.63
CA LEU A 4 -19.87 2.29 -7.96
C LEU A 4 -18.84 3.16 -7.23
N ASP A 5 -19.20 3.55 -6.01
CA ASP A 5 -18.27 3.96 -4.97
C ASP A 5 -17.42 2.71 -4.62
N SER A 6 -16.59 2.29 -5.59
CA SER A 6 -15.73 1.12 -5.48
C SER A 6 -14.63 1.41 -4.49
N GLN A 7 -14.92 1.02 -3.26
CA GLN A 7 -14.04 0.79 -2.12
C GLN A 7 -12.54 0.76 -2.47
N CYS A 8 -11.85 1.87 -2.19
CA CYS A 8 -10.45 1.83 -1.77
C CYS A 8 -10.43 1.75 -0.24
N TYR A 9 -10.77 0.57 0.30
CA TYR A 9 -10.44 0.20 1.67
C TYR A 9 -9.55 -1.03 1.60
N ILE A 10 -8.25 -0.79 1.58
CA ILE A 10 -7.26 -1.77 2.02
C ILE A 10 -6.64 -1.16 3.27
N TYR A 11 -7.02 -1.68 4.44
CA TYR A 11 -6.50 -1.31 5.77
C TYR A 11 -6.75 0.14 6.23
N GLY A 12 -7.95 0.45 6.79
CA GLY A 12 -8.17 1.58 7.72
C GLY A 12 -7.88 3.02 7.25
N MET A 13 -7.34 3.20 6.06
CA MET A 13 -6.88 4.47 5.51
C MET A 13 -7.97 5.02 4.59
N VAL A 14 -8.50 6.19 4.93
CA VAL A 14 -9.56 6.83 4.14
C VAL A 14 -8.93 7.38 2.86
N VAL A 15 -9.12 6.65 1.75
CA VAL A 15 -8.63 7.05 0.43
C VAL A 15 -9.70 7.88 -0.28
N LYS A 16 -9.41 9.15 -0.54
CA LYS A 16 -10.26 10.03 -1.35
C LYS A 16 -9.77 10.03 -2.78
N GLU A 17 -10.66 9.97 -3.76
CA GLU A 17 -10.26 9.93 -5.16
C GLU A 17 -10.78 11.13 -5.95
N VAL A 18 -9.88 11.89 -6.60
CA VAL A 18 -10.19 13.14 -7.32
C VAL A 18 -9.70 13.07 -8.77
N SER A 19 -10.30 13.87 -9.66
CA SER A 19 -9.81 13.97 -11.04
C SER A 19 -8.59 14.89 -11.13
N VAL A 20 -7.79 14.76 -12.19
CA VAL A 20 -6.69 15.72 -12.47
C VAL A 20 -7.19 17.16 -12.55
N TYR A 21 -8.38 17.39 -13.11
CA TYR A 21 -8.96 18.72 -13.26
C TYR A 21 -9.34 19.35 -11.92
N GLU A 22 -9.93 18.55 -11.02
CA GLU A 22 -10.23 18.97 -9.66
C GLU A 22 -8.94 19.19 -8.86
N ALA A 23 -7.96 18.29 -9.02
CA ALA A 23 -6.68 18.37 -8.33
C ALA A 23 -5.91 19.64 -8.67
N LYS A 24 -5.78 20.01 -9.96
CA LYS A 24 -5.08 21.25 -10.34
C LYS A 24 -5.77 22.51 -9.83
N THR A 25 -7.09 22.48 -9.64
CA THR A 25 -7.90 23.64 -9.25
C THR A 25 -7.92 23.82 -7.73
N HIS A 26 -7.92 22.71 -6.99
CA HIS A 26 -8.08 22.71 -5.53
C HIS A 26 -6.88 22.10 -4.81
N LEU A 27 -5.69 22.12 -5.43
CA LEU A 27 -4.48 21.47 -4.89
C LEU A 27 -4.21 21.90 -3.44
N SER A 28 -4.28 23.19 -3.14
CA SER A 28 -4.05 23.70 -1.77
C SER A 28 -5.03 23.13 -0.74
N ARG A 29 -6.29 22.86 -1.10
CA ARG A 29 -7.26 22.23 -0.20
C ARG A 29 -6.93 20.74 -0.01
N LEU A 30 -6.56 20.06 -1.08
CA LEU A 30 -6.20 18.64 -1.03
C LEU A 30 -4.95 18.43 -0.17
N LEU A 31 -3.97 19.32 -0.25
CA LEU A 31 -2.78 19.28 0.61
C LEU A 31 -3.13 19.38 2.09
N ARG A 32 -4.06 20.26 2.50
CA ARG A 32 -4.51 20.30 3.91
C ARG A 32 -5.20 19.02 4.36
N GLU A 33 -5.97 18.39 3.47
CA GLU A 33 -6.59 17.10 3.76
C GLU A 33 -5.52 16.02 3.94
N VAL A 34 -4.44 16.08 3.15
CA VAL A 34 -3.29 15.18 3.23
C VAL A 34 -2.46 15.42 4.50
N GLU A 35 -2.22 16.67 4.89
CA GLU A 35 -1.57 17.03 6.16
C GLU A 35 -2.34 16.49 7.38
N ALA A 36 -3.67 16.36 7.27
CA ALA A 36 -4.50 15.73 8.29
C ALA A 36 -4.43 14.18 8.28
N GLY A 37 -3.53 13.59 7.49
CA GLY A 37 -3.32 12.14 7.42
C GLY A 37 -4.20 11.41 6.41
N LYS A 38 -4.88 12.13 5.50
CA LYS A 38 -5.67 11.48 4.44
C LYS A 38 -4.81 11.15 3.24
N GLU A 39 -5.19 10.10 2.53
CA GLU A 39 -4.56 9.72 1.27
C GLU A 39 -5.48 10.08 0.11
N ILE A 40 -4.91 10.64 -0.95
CA ILE A 40 -5.68 11.11 -2.10
C ILE A 40 -5.16 10.48 -3.39
N ILE A 41 -6.00 9.77 -4.13
CA ILE A 41 -5.70 9.24 -5.46
C ILE A 41 -6.14 10.24 -6.51
N ILE A 42 -5.25 10.56 -7.45
CA ILE A 42 -5.54 11.38 -8.61
C ILE A 42 -5.82 10.46 -9.81
N ARG A 43 -7.00 10.63 -10.41
CA ARG A 43 -7.43 9.90 -11.60
C ARG A 43 -7.44 10.78 -12.85
N ARG A 44 -7.07 10.20 -13.98
CA ARG A 44 -7.32 10.76 -15.31
C ARG A 44 -8.35 9.86 -16.01
N GLY A 45 -9.58 10.36 -16.11
CA GLY A 45 -10.72 9.53 -16.54
C GLY A 45 -10.94 8.38 -15.56
N ASN A 46 -10.96 7.15 -16.07
CA ASN A 46 -11.20 5.93 -15.27
C ASN A 46 -9.90 5.31 -14.70
N LYS A 47 -8.74 5.93 -14.91
CA LYS A 47 -7.45 5.40 -14.48
C LYS A 47 -6.83 6.24 -13.37
N ALA A 48 -6.45 5.61 -12.26
CA ALA A 48 -5.59 6.21 -11.25
C ALA A 48 -4.17 6.40 -11.81
N ILE A 49 -3.61 7.61 -11.67
CA ILE A 49 -2.31 7.98 -12.25
C ILE A 49 -1.30 8.47 -11.22
N ALA A 50 -1.76 8.96 -10.08
CA ALA A 50 -0.90 9.52 -9.04
C ALA A 50 -1.59 9.47 -7.68
N ARG A 51 -0.81 9.68 -6.62
CA ARG A 51 -1.26 9.66 -5.24
C ARG A 51 -0.58 10.77 -4.45
N ILE A 52 -1.35 11.48 -3.64
CA ILE A 52 -0.86 12.49 -2.71
C ILE A 52 -0.96 11.89 -1.31
N ILE A 53 0.18 11.83 -0.64
CA ILE A 53 0.34 11.35 0.73
C ILE A 53 1.08 12.40 1.55
N SER A 54 0.89 12.36 2.87
CA SER A 54 1.64 13.21 3.80
C SER A 54 3.12 12.85 3.70
N ALA A 55 3.98 13.86 3.68
CA ALA A 55 5.43 13.64 3.76
C ALA A 55 5.85 13.20 5.19
N ASN A 56 5.09 13.58 6.21
CA ASN A 56 5.21 12.99 7.55
C ASN A 56 4.45 11.66 7.53
N GLU A 57 5.18 10.55 7.53
CA GLU A 57 4.59 9.22 7.65
C GLU A 57 3.90 9.06 9.03
N PRO A 58 2.67 8.51 9.12
CA PRO A 58 2.45 7.53 10.17
C PRO A 58 3.40 6.40 9.82
N ASP A 59 4.50 6.36 10.55
CA ASP A 59 5.56 5.39 10.48
C ASP A 59 4.96 3.98 10.41
N HIS A 60 4.70 3.48 9.21
CA HIS A 60 4.75 2.06 8.95
C HIS A 60 6.23 1.77 8.75
N THR A 61 7.04 2.01 9.79
CA THR A 61 8.22 1.21 9.98
C THR A 61 7.68 -0.20 9.96
N SER A 62 7.80 -0.84 8.80
CA SER A 62 8.28 -2.21 8.83
C SER A 62 9.58 -2.09 9.60
N ILE A 63 9.51 -2.23 10.92
CA ILE A 63 10.68 -2.16 11.79
C ILE A 63 11.59 -3.24 11.19
N PRO A 64 12.67 -2.88 10.48
CA PRO A 64 13.63 -3.89 10.12
C PRO A 64 14.09 -4.46 11.46
N ASP A 65 14.38 -5.76 11.54
CA ASP A 65 14.92 -6.40 12.75
C ASP A 65 13.88 -6.92 13.79
N THR A 66 12.55 -6.78 13.59
CA THR A 66 11.54 -7.31 14.56
C THR A 66 11.65 -8.82 14.86
N ALA A 67 12.16 -9.58 13.90
CA ALA A 67 12.34 -11.02 14.02
C ALA A 67 13.78 -11.42 14.43
N LYS A 68 14.71 -10.47 14.57
CA LYS A 68 16.10 -10.82 14.88
C LYS A 68 16.19 -11.40 16.29
N GLY A 69 16.79 -12.58 16.39
CA GLY A 69 16.89 -13.34 17.64
C GLY A 69 15.67 -14.19 17.98
N ASN A 70 14.54 -14.00 17.28
CA ASN A 70 13.30 -14.75 17.50
C ASN A 70 12.96 -15.71 16.34
N VAL A 71 13.90 -15.90 15.40
CA VAL A 71 13.79 -16.90 14.34
C VAL A 71 14.51 -18.17 14.79
N TRP A 72 13.76 -19.26 14.92
CA TRP A 72 14.32 -20.60 15.06
C TRP A 72 14.31 -21.28 13.69
N MET A 73 15.47 -21.79 13.28
CA MET A 73 15.64 -22.60 12.06
C MET A 73 16.05 -24.00 12.50
N ALA A 74 15.38 -25.02 12.00
CA ALA A 74 15.77 -26.40 12.22
C ALA A 74 17.10 -26.71 11.50
N ASP A 75 17.92 -27.58 12.06
CA ASP A 75 19.24 -27.92 11.51
C ASP A 75 19.16 -28.54 10.10
N ASP A 76 18.02 -29.16 9.79
CA ASP A 76 17.71 -29.83 8.52
C ASP A 76 16.94 -28.94 7.53
N PHE A 77 16.80 -27.63 7.79
CA PHE A 77 16.08 -26.72 6.90
C PHE A 77 16.59 -26.74 5.45
N ASN A 78 17.89 -26.94 5.26
CA ASN A 78 18.51 -27.03 3.95
C ASN A 78 18.60 -28.47 3.40
N ALA A 79 18.09 -29.47 4.14
CA ALA A 79 18.06 -30.83 3.66
C ALA A 79 17.05 -30.96 2.51
N PRO A 80 17.35 -31.75 1.47
CA PRO A 80 16.41 -32.03 0.41
C PRO A 80 15.18 -32.72 0.99
N LEU A 81 13.98 -32.19 0.72
CA LEU A 81 12.75 -32.89 1.10
C LEU A 81 12.66 -34.17 0.27
N GLU A 82 12.30 -35.28 0.91
CA GLU A 82 12.15 -36.59 0.25
C GLU A 82 11.15 -36.55 -0.92
N VAL A 83 10.16 -35.66 -0.86
CA VAL A 83 9.16 -35.46 -1.92
C VAL A 83 9.72 -34.84 -3.19
N PHE A 84 10.89 -34.19 -3.15
CA PHE A 84 11.49 -33.53 -4.31
C PHE A 84 12.48 -34.40 -5.09
N SER A 85 12.77 -35.62 -4.65
CA SER A 85 13.66 -36.52 -5.40
C SER A 85 13.08 -36.93 -6.76
N GLU A 86 11.77 -36.81 -6.95
CA GLU A 86 11.07 -37.17 -8.19
C GLU A 86 11.19 -36.10 -9.30
N TYR A 87 11.66 -34.88 -8.97
CA TYR A 87 11.70 -33.76 -9.92
C TYR A 87 13.10 -33.41 -10.43
N THR A 88 14.12 -34.21 -10.10
CA THR A 88 15.44 -34.08 -10.72
C THR A 88 15.49 -34.94 -12.00
N THR A 89 14.99 -34.41 -13.11
CA THR A 89 15.11 -35.00 -14.46
C THR A 89 15.26 -33.90 -15.50
#